data_AF-A0A9D0ZF30-F1
#
_entry.id   AF-A0A9D0ZF30-F1
#
_cell.length_a   1.000
_cell.length_b   1.000
_cell.length_c   1.000
_cell.angle_alpha   90.00
_cell.angle_beta   90.00
_cell.angle_gamma   90.00
#
_symmetry.space_group_name_H-M   'P 1'
#
loop_
_entity.id
_entity.type
_entity.pdbx_description
1 polymer ?
#
loop_
_entity_poly.entity_id
_entity_poly.type
_entity_poly.pdbx_seq_one_letter_code
_entity_poly.pdbx_strand_id
1 'polypeptide(L)' 'MEISVSAASAAIFVPGSPDKRAAASLVRRALEESGLRPWPRMELELFSGEGGVLILARPAPEFSVSLADYALPFLLR' A
#
# COMPACT_ATOMS: atom_id res chain seq x y z
N MET A 1 -17.71 3.88 7.95
CA MET A 1 -16.46 3.48 7.29
C MET A 1 -16.86 2.91 5.95
N GLU A 2 -16.54 3.61 4.86
CA GLU A 2 -16.82 3.15 3.51
C GLU A 2 -15.57 2.50 2.94
N ILE A 3 -15.75 1.30 2.35
CA ILE A 3 -14.65 0.47 1.84
C ILE A 3 -15.03 -0.01 0.45
N SER A 4 -14.13 0.23 -0.51
CA SER A 4 -14.17 -0.37 -1.84
C SER A 4 -12.82 -0.98 -2.13
N VAL A 5 -12.76 -2.29 -2.33
CA VAL A 5 -11.51 -3.02 -2.55
C VAL A 5 -11.64 -4.00 -3.72
N SER A 6 -10.52 -4.15 -4.43
CA SER A 6 -10.33 -5.10 -5.52
C SER A 6 -8.91 -5.66 -5.45
N ALA A 7 -8.61 -6.64 -6.31
CA ALA A 7 -7.25 -7.17 -6.42
C ALA A 7 -6.22 -6.11 -6.85
N ALA A 8 -6.65 -5.03 -7.52
CA ALA A 8 -5.79 -4.01 -8.12
C ALA A 8 -5.79 -2.66 -7.38
N SER A 9 -6.77 -2.41 -6.49
CA SER A 9 -6.91 -1.13 -5.82
C SER A 9 -7.76 -1.22 -4.56
N ALA A 10 -7.58 -0.26 -3.65
CA ALA A 10 -8.34 -0.13 -2.42
C ALA A 10 -8.58 1.35 -2.12
N ALA A 11 -9.82 1.68 -1.80
CA ALA A 11 -10.26 3.00 -1.36
C ALA A 11 -10.98 2.83 -0.01
N ILE A 12 -10.47 3.49 1.02
CA ILE A 12 -10.99 3.39 2.39
C ILE A 12 -11.14 4.79 2.96
N PHE A 13 -12.34 5.14 3.42
CA PHE A 13 -12.55 6.35 4.20
C PHE A 13 -12.58 6.01 5.70
N VAL A 14 -11.66 6.61 6.45
CA VAL A 14 -11.54 6.43 7.90
C VAL A 14 -11.61 7.77 8.63
N PRO A 15 -12.40 7.86 9.72
CA PRO A 15 -12.43 9.05 10.56
C PRO A 15 -11.10 9.23 11.30
N GLY A 16 -10.70 10.49 11.50
CA GLY A 16 -9.44 10.86 12.14
C GLY A 16 -8.26 10.94 11.18
N SER A 17 -7.04 10.90 11.72
CA SER A 17 -5.79 11.10 10.96
C SER A 17 -4.84 9.90 11.17
N PRO A 18 -5.07 8.76 10.49
CA PRO A 18 -4.16 7.63 10.57
C PRO A 18 -2.79 7.99 10.01
N ASP A 19 -1.73 7.48 10.64
CA ASP A 19 -0.40 7.53 10.04
C ASP A 19 -0.30 6.53 8.86
N LYS A 20 0.79 6.61 8.09
CA LYS A 20 1.01 5.73 6.92
C LYS A 20 1.02 4.25 7.29
N ARG A 21 1.47 3.89 8.50
CA ARG A 21 1.56 2.49 8.94
C ARG A 21 0.18 1.94 9.28
N ALA A 22 -0.62 2.72 9.99
CA ALA A 22 -2.01 2.43 10.31
C ALA A 22 -2.84 2.32 9.02
N ALA A 23 -2.67 3.25 8.07
CA ALA A 23 -3.34 3.19 6.78
C ALA A 23 -2.99 1.90 6.01
N ALA A 24 -1.72 1.51 5.96
CA ALA A 24 -1.30 0.25 5.33
C ALA A 24 -1.96 -0.98 5.99
N SER A 25 -2.01 -1.00 7.32
CA SER A 25 -2.65 -2.10 8.07
C SER A 25 -4.15 -2.18 7.82
N LEU A 26 -4.83 -1.03 7.73
CA LEU A 26 -6.26 -0.97 7.38
C LEU A 26 -6.52 -1.52 5.99
N VAL A 27 -5.69 -1.18 5.00
CA VAL A 27 -5.79 -1.71 3.63
C VAL A 27 -5.59 -3.22 3.60
N ARG A 28 -4.56 -3.75 4.29
CA ARG A 28 -4.33 -5.21 4.34
C ARG A 28 -5.52 -5.93 4.96
N ARG A 29 -6.03 -5.42 6.08
CA ARG A 29 -7.18 -5.99 6.75
C ARG A 29 -8.44 -5.96 5.88
N ALA A 30 -8.70 -4.86 5.18
CA ALA A 30 -9.84 -4.75 4.27
C ALA A 30 -9.76 -5.75 3.10
N LEU A 31 -8.55 -6.01 2.58
CA LEU A 31 -8.33 -7.05 1.57
C LEU A 31 -8.63 -8.45 2.13
N GLU A 32 -8.14 -8.77 3.33
CA GLU A 32 -8.39 -10.06 3.99
C GLU A 32 -9.87 -10.28 4.28
N GLU A 33 -10.56 -9.27 4.82
CA GLU A 33 -11.99 -9.31 5.10
C GLU A 33 -12.82 -9.48 3.82
N SER A 34 -12.28 -9.07 2.67
CA SER A 34 -12.89 -9.25 1.35
C SER A 34 -12.44 -10.55 0.64
N GLY A 35 -11.71 -11.43 1.33
CA GLY A 35 -11.22 -12.71 0.79
C GLY A 35 -10.08 -12.58 -0.23
N LEU A 36 -9.49 -11.39 -0.34
CA LEU A 36 -8.37 -11.13 -1.25
C LEU A 36 -7.03 -11.36 -0.54
N ARG A 37 -6.00 -11.72 -1.32
CA ARG A 37 -4.64 -11.79 -0.78
C ARG A 37 -4.13 -10.38 -0.46
N PRO A 38 -3.57 -10.14 0.73
CA PRO A 38 -2.91 -8.88 1.04
C PRO A 38 -1.75 -8.61 0.08
N TRP A 39 -1.56 -7.35 -0.30
CA TRP A 39 -0.41 -6.96 -1.10
C TRP A 39 0.87 -6.96 -0.24
N PRO A 40 1.95 -7.65 -0.69
CA PRO A 40 3.24 -7.64 0.02
C PRO A 40 3.82 -6.23 0.12
N ARG A 41 3.74 -5.47 -0.97
CA ARG A 41 4.11 -4.06 -1.07
C ARG A 41 2.93 -3.28 -1.66
N MET A 42 2.77 -2.05 -1.21
CA MET A 42 1.70 -1.17 -1.68
C MET A 42 2.18 0.28 -1.76
N GLU A 43 1.61 1.02 -2.70
CA GLU A 43 1.69 2.47 -2.78
C GLU A 43 0.45 3.05 -2.08
N LEU A 44 0.64 4.11 -1.29
CA LEU A 44 -0.41 4.73 -0.48
C LEU A 44 -0.44 6.23 -0.71
N GLU A 45 -1.62 6.74 -0.98
CA GLU A 45 -1.93 8.17 -1.04
C GLU A 45 -3.00 8.49 0.02
N LEU A 46 -2.73 9.52 0.82
CA LEU A 46 -3.59 9.93 1.92
C LEU A 46 -4.13 11.33 1.62
N PHE A 47 -5.45 11.45 1.55
CA PHE A 47 -6.13 12.72 1.32
C PHE A 47 -6.91 13.09 2.58
N SER A 48 -6.42 14.09 3.30
CA SER A 48 -7.13 14.64 4.46
C SER A 48 -8.29 15.52 4.02
N GLY A 49 -9.46 15.32 4.63
CA GLY A 49 -10.64 16.16 4.45
C GLY A 49 -11.31 16.49 5.79
N GLU A 50 -12.41 17.22 5.75
CA GLU A 50 -13.20 17.43 6.96
C GLU A 50 -13.81 16.10 7.44
N GLY A 51 -13.47 15.70 8.67
CA GLY A 51 -14.02 14.51 9.31
C GLY A 51 -13.24 13.20 9.09
N GLY A 52 -12.15 13.20 8.30
CA GLY A 52 -11.32 12.00 8.14
C GLY A 52 -10.29 12.05 7.04
N VAL A 53 -9.76 10.87 6.72
CA VAL A 53 -8.77 10.65 5.66
C VAL A 53 -9.30 9.62 4.67
N LEU A 54 -9.26 9.97 3.39
CA LEU A 54 -9.41 9.02 2.29
C LEU A 54 -8.05 8.38 2.01
N ILE A 55 -7.99 7.06 2.13
CA ILE A 55 -6.83 6.24 1.79
C ILE A 55 -7.07 5.66 0.41
N LEU A 56 -6.20 5.99 -0.54
CA LEU A 56 -6.10 5.29 -1.82
C LEU A 56 -4.85 4.42 -1.82
N ALA A 57 -5.01 3.16 -2.19
CA ALA A 57 -3.93 2.20 -2.18
C ALA A 57 -3.96 1.31 -3.43
N ARG A 58 -2.77 0.91 -3.87
CA ARG A 58 -2.57 -0.01 -5.00
C ARG A 58 -1.38 -0.93 -4.72
N PRO A 59 -1.37 -2.16 -5.27
CA PRO A 59 -0.22 -3.02 -5.17
C PRO A 59 0.99 -2.32 -5.81
N ALA A 60 2.11 -2.31 -5.11
CA ALA A 60 3.33 -1.75 -5.69
C ALA A 60 3.85 -2.72 -6.77
N PRO A 61 4.39 -2.21 -7.88
CA PRO A 61 4.99 -3.06 -8.90
C PRO A 61 6.12 -3.89 -8.29
N GLU A 62 6.26 -5.14 -8.76
CA GLU A 62 7.42 -5.96 -8.42
C GLU A 62 8.66 -5.33 -9.02
N PHE A 63 9.51 -4.74 -8.17
CA PHE A 63 10.81 -4.27 -8.60
C PHE A 63 11.77 -5.47 -8.67
N SER A 64 12.03 -5.95 -9.89
CA SER A 64 13.20 -6.78 -10.16
C SER A 64 14.40 -5.87 -10.35
N VAL A 65 15.31 -5.81 -9.36
CA VAL A 65 16.60 -5.15 -9.55
C VAL A 65 17.48 -6.12 -10.34
N SER A 66 17.64 -5.89 -11.63
CA SER A 66 18.68 -6.55 -12.42
C SER A 66 19.99 -5.81 -12.13
N LEU A 67 20.87 -6.46 -11.39
CA LEU A 67 22.21 -5.95 -11.17
C LEU A 67 23.06 -6.26 -12.40
N ALA A 68 23.60 -5.24 -13.05
CA ALA A 68 24.54 -5.46 -14.13
C ALA A 68 25.87 -6.02 -13.61
N ASP A 69 26.48 -6.95 -14.33
CA ASP A 69 27.71 -7.64 -13.89
C ASP A 69 28.85 -6.67 -13.55
N TYR A 70 28.93 -5.55 -14.27
CA TYR A 70 29.93 -4.52 -14.01
C TYR A 70 29.75 -3.81 -12.66
N ALA A 71 28.57 -3.87 -12.05
CA ALA A 71 28.28 -3.25 -10.75
C ALA A 71 28.65 -4.16 -9.56
N LEU A 72 28.84 -5.47 -9.78
CA LEU A 72 29.17 -6.45 -8.74
C LEU A 72 30.43 -6.09 -7.91
N PRO A 73 31.55 -5.61 -8.51
CA PRO A 73 32.76 -5.31 -7.74
C PRO A 73 32.61 -4.15 -6.74
N PHE A 74 31.57 -3.32 -6.89
CA PHE A 74 31.34 -2.14 -6.05
C PHE A 74 30.45 -2.41 -4.83
N LEU A 75 29.78 -3.56 -4.77
CA LEU A 75 28.85 -3.94 -3.71
C LEU A 75 29.47 -4.78 -2.60
N LEU A 76 30.65 -5.36 -2.83
CA LEU A 76 31.33 -6.27 -1.91
C LEU A 76 32.45 -5.61 -1.09
N ARG A 77 32.39 -4.28 -0.89
CA ARG A 77 33.37 -3.54 -0.07
C ARG A 77 32.92 -3.36 1.36
#